data_AF-A0AA38LFK8-F1
#
_entry.id   AF-A0AA38LFK8-F1
#
_cell.length_a   1.000
_cell.length_b   1.000
_cell.length_c   1.000
_cell.angle_alpha   90.00
_cell.angle_beta   90.00
_cell.angle_gamma   90.00
#
_symmetry.space_group_name_H-M   'P 1'
#
loop_
_entity.id
_entity.type
_entity.pdbx_description
1 polymer ?
#
loop_
_entity_poly.entity_id
_entity_poly.type
_entity_poly.pdbx_seq_one_letter_code
_entity_poly.pdbx_strand_id
1 'polypeptide(L)'
;KMGVKDENSGEALEMFLKIGLDERTAQNAVVNSKVTSNLTAVIREAGVEDGCDKSVGNLLYMVATKYPANALKHRPFLSQYILSSKIKNTNQLEKALPYLSTIGPESLKVDDFEEACGVGVEVSVEEINAAVKEVVNENKEAILDQTLSNK
;
A
#
# COMPACT_ATOMS: atom_id res chain seq x y z
N LYS A 1 38.07 6.02 -2.28
CA LYS A 1 36.89 5.35 -2.89
C LYS A 1 35.65 5.78 -2.10
N MET A 2 35.02 6.87 -2.52
CA MET A 2 33.84 7.46 -1.85
C MET A 2 32.85 7.78 -2.98
N GLY A 3 31.60 7.36 -2.89
CA GLY A 3 30.59 7.74 -3.90
C GLY A 3 29.29 6.94 -3.88
N VAL A 4 29.33 5.64 -3.57
CA VAL A 4 28.16 4.78 -3.81
C VAL A 4 27.11 4.76 -2.69
N LYS A 5 27.41 5.31 -1.50
CA LYS A 5 26.49 5.24 -0.34
C LYS A 5 25.47 6.37 -0.30
N ASP A 6 25.80 7.56 -0.80
CA ASP A 6 24.92 8.73 -0.72
C ASP A 6 23.84 8.74 -1.80
N GLU A 7 24.15 8.34 -3.05
CA GLU A 7 23.16 8.30 -4.14
C GLU A 7 22.02 7.31 -3.88
N ASN A 8 22.33 6.10 -3.41
CA ASN A 8 21.33 5.06 -3.16
C ASN A 8 20.42 5.37 -1.96
N SER A 9 20.92 6.16 -1.00
CA SER A 9 20.11 6.65 0.13
C SER A 9 19.19 7.80 -0.28
N GLY A 10 19.63 8.65 -1.23
CA GLY A 10 18.79 9.70 -1.82
C GLY A 10 17.61 9.12 -2.59
N GLU A 11 17.86 8.15 -3.48
CA GLU A 11 16.81 7.48 -4.25
C GLU A 11 15.77 6.79 -3.35
N ALA A 12 16.23 6.06 -2.32
CA ALA A 12 15.34 5.42 -1.36
C ALA A 12 14.50 6.44 -0.57
N LEU A 13 15.10 7.57 -0.17
CA LEU A 13 14.39 8.64 0.52
C LEU A 13 13.26 9.21 -0.36
N GLU A 14 13.56 9.49 -1.63
CA GLU A 14 12.57 9.98 -2.59
C GLU A 14 11.43 8.98 -2.78
N MET A 15 11.72 7.68 -2.93
CA MET A 15 10.68 6.63 -3.00
C MET A 15 9.80 6.61 -1.75
N PHE A 16 10.40 6.72 -0.56
CA PHE A 16 9.68 6.67 0.71
C PHE A 16 8.77 7.89 0.91
N LEU A 17 9.20 9.06 0.45
CA LEU A 17 8.37 10.26 0.43
C LEU A 17 7.24 10.17 -0.60
N LYS A 18 7.49 9.60 -1.80
CA LYS A 18 6.47 9.41 -2.85
C LYS A 18 5.31 8.51 -2.42
N ILE A 19 5.57 7.49 -1.60
CA ILE A 19 4.50 6.66 -1.02
C ILE A 19 3.77 7.36 0.15
N GLY A 20 4.11 8.60 0.48
CA GLY A 20 3.41 9.41 1.47
C GLY A 20 3.87 9.24 2.92
N LEU A 21 5.06 8.68 3.16
CA LEU A 21 5.64 8.69 4.51
C LEU A 21 6.02 10.13 4.90
N ASP A 22 5.85 10.46 6.18
CA ASP A 22 6.33 11.73 6.69
C ASP A 22 7.87 11.77 6.66
N GLU A 23 8.41 12.98 6.55
CA GLU A 23 9.85 13.19 6.38
C GLU A 23 10.69 12.53 7.49
N ARG A 24 10.21 12.60 8.74
CA ARG A 24 10.89 11.99 9.88
C ARG A 24 10.91 10.47 9.76
N THR A 25 9.80 9.85 9.40
CA THR A 25 9.73 8.39 9.21
C THR A 25 10.59 7.95 8.03
N ALA A 26 10.56 8.68 6.91
CA ALA A 26 11.36 8.38 5.73
C ALA A 26 12.87 8.49 6.03
N GLN A 27 13.31 9.55 6.73
CA GLN A 27 14.69 9.72 7.17
C GLN A 27 15.15 8.58 8.10
N ASN A 28 14.30 8.18 9.06
CA ASN A 28 14.61 7.06 9.96
C ASN A 28 14.68 5.72 9.21
N ALA A 29 13.86 5.54 8.17
CA ALA A 29 13.86 4.33 7.37
C ALA A 29 15.16 4.20 6.55
N VAL A 30 15.61 5.27 5.88
CA VAL A 30 16.80 5.22 5.01
C VAL A 30 18.11 4.97 5.75
N VAL A 31 18.22 5.41 7.00
CA VAL A 31 19.41 5.14 7.84
C VAL A 31 19.47 3.71 8.36
N ASN A 32 18.34 2.98 8.36
CA ASN A 32 18.29 1.59 8.78
C ASN A 32 18.34 0.69 7.55
N SER A 33 19.54 0.22 7.19
CA SER A 33 19.77 -0.57 5.96
C SER A 33 18.84 -1.78 5.79
N LYS A 34 18.40 -2.41 6.88
CA LYS A 34 17.44 -3.53 6.83
C LYS A 34 16.05 -3.03 6.44
N VAL A 35 15.58 -1.96 7.07
CA VAL A 35 14.29 -1.33 6.74
C VAL A 35 14.34 -0.74 5.33
N THR A 36 15.41 -0.04 4.95
CA THR A 36 15.60 0.48 3.59
C THR A 36 15.44 -0.61 2.55
N SER A 37 16.16 -1.72 2.72
CA SER A 37 16.13 -2.84 1.76
C SER A 37 14.75 -3.49 1.69
N ASN A 38 14.12 -3.74 2.86
CA ASN A 38 12.80 -4.34 2.92
C ASN A 38 11.72 -3.45 2.30
N LEU A 39 11.72 -2.15 2.62
CA LEU A 39 10.72 -1.21 2.15
C LEU A 39 10.85 -0.98 0.65
N THR A 40 12.07 -0.82 0.14
CA THR A 40 12.32 -0.71 -1.30
C THR A 40 11.81 -1.94 -2.05
N ALA A 41 12.05 -3.14 -1.50
CA ALA A 41 11.52 -4.38 -2.08
C ALA A 41 9.99 -4.42 -2.08
N VAL A 42 9.35 -4.01 -0.98
CA VAL A 42 7.88 -3.97 -0.86
C VAL A 42 7.28 -2.96 -1.86
N ILE A 43 7.87 -1.77 -2.00
CA ILE A 43 7.41 -0.74 -2.95
C ILE A 43 7.48 -1.25 -4.39
N ARG A 44 8.60 -1.91 -4.76
CA ARG A 44 8.78 -2.53 -6.08
C ARG A 44 7.82 -3.69 -6.34
N GLU A 45 7.63 -4.57 -5.36
CA GLU A 45 6.67 -5.68 -5.44
C GLU A 45 5.22 -5.18 -5.56
N ALA A 46 4.91 -4.06 -4.93
CA ALA A 46 3.62 -3.39 -5.01
C ALA A 46 3.46 -2.60 -6.32
N GLY A 47 4.55 -2.21 -6.98
CA GLY A 47 4.52 -1.39 -8.19
C GLY A 47 4.11 0.06 -7.93
N VAL A 48 4.45 0.61 -6.76
CA VAL A 48 4.08 1.99 -6.35
C VAL A 48 5.31 2.90 -6.23
N GLU A 49 6.33 2.66 -7.04
CA GLU A 49 7.55 3.50 -7.09
C GLU A 49 7.24 4.95 -7.50
N ASP A 50 6.19 5.15 -8.30
CA ASP A 50 5.69 6.46 -8.71
C ASP A 50 4.82 7.15 -7.63
N GLY A 51 4.52 6.45 -6.53
CA GLY A 51 3.80 6.96 -5.37
C GLY A 51 2.46 6.27 -5.12
N CYS A 52 1.89 6.56 -3.95
CA CYS A 52 0.56 6.11 -3.52
C CYS A 52 0.03 7.01 -2.41
N ASP A 53 -1.22 6.78 -2.00
CA ASP A 53 -1.78 7.48 -0.84
C ASP A 53 -1.00 7.18 0.44
N LYS A 54 -0.97 8.18 1.32
CA LYS A 54 -0.32 8.07 2.64
C LYS A 54 -0.83 6.89 3.47
N SER A 55 -2.12 6.56 3.40
CA SER A 55 -2.69 5.40 4.10
C SER A 55 -2.05 4.09 3.62
N VAL A 56 -1.96 3.91 2.29
CA VAL A 56 -1.32 2.77 1.64
C VAL A 56 0.17 2.72 2.01
N GLY A 57 0.89 3.83 1.89
CA GLY A 57 2.32 3.89 2.22
C GLY A 57 2.63 3.51 3.66
N ASN A 58 1.81 3.95 4.61
CA ASN A 58 1.96 3.58 6.03
C ASN A 58 1.74 2.08 6.25
N LEU A 59 0.80 1.46 5.54
CA LEU A 59 0.59 0.01 5.60
C LEU A 59 1.75 -0.76 4.97
N LEU A 60 2.27 -0.30 3.82
CA LEU A 60 3.47 -0.88 3.18
C LEU A 60 4.72 -0.73 4.06
N TYR A 61 4.88 0.39 4.77
CA TYR A 61 5.93 0.57 5.77
C TYR A 61 5.82 -0.45 6.91
N MET A 62 4.60 -0.73 7.36
CA MET A 62 4.36 -1.74 8.38
C MET A 62 4.66 -3.15 7.87
N VAL A 63 4.33 -3.46 6.62
CA VAL A 63 4.78 -4.69 5.95
C VAL A 63 6.31 -4.77 5.94
N ALA A 64 7.02 -3.72 5.52
CA ALA A 64 8.48 -3.75 5.48
C ALA A 64 9.17 -4.00 6.83
N THR A 65 8.53 -3.56 7.93
CA THR A 65 9.12 -3.60 9.28
C THR A 65 8.66 -4.80 10.12
N LYS A 66 7.43 -5.28 9.94
CA LYS A 66 6.82 -6.33 10.78
C LYS A 66 6.60 -7.66 10.06
N TYR A 67 6.80 -7.73 8.75
CA TYR A 67 6.42 -8.92 7.99
C TYR A 67 7.23 -10.17 8.40
N PRO A 68 6.57 -11.32 8.60
CA PRO A 68 7.23 -12.53 9.09
C PRO A 68 8.19 -13.11 8.03
N ALA A 69 9.45 -13.31 8.42
CA ALA A 69 10.52 -13.72 7.51
C ALA A 69 10.30 -15.13 6.90
N ASN A 70 9.52 -16.00 7.57
CA ASN A 70 9.19 -17.33 7.08
C ASN A 70 8.08 -17.36 6.02
N ALA A 71 7.42 -16.24 5.74
CA ALA A 71 6.27 -16.17 4.83
C ALA A 71 6.46 -15.21 3.65
N LEU A 72 7.71 -14.85 3.32
CA LEU A 72 8.03 -13.83 2.30
C LEU A 72 7.41 -14.11 0.92
N LYS A 73 7.14 -15.38 0.61
CA LYS A 73 6.41 -15.83 -0.60
C LYS A 73 5.04 -15.16 -0.76
N HIS A 74 4.37 -14.81 0.33
CA HIS A 74 3.02 -14.20 0.32
C HIS A 74 3.06 -12.67 0.40
N ARG A 75 4.24 -12.06 0.50
CA ARG A 75 4.36 -10.61 0.64
C ARG A 75 3.77 -9.85 -0.54
N PRO A 76 4.00 -10.26 -1.80
CA PRO A 76 3.35 -9.61 -2.95
C PRO A 76 1.81 -9.71 -2.90
N PHE A 77 1.27 -10.85 -2.45
CA PHE A 77 -0.17 -11.02 -2.29
C PHE A 77 -0.76 -10.03 -1.26
N LEU A 78 -0.13 -9.91 -0.09
CA LEU A 78 -0.57 -8.95 0.93
C LEU A 78 -0.47 -7.50 0.44
N SER A 79 0.60 -7.15 -0.27
CA SER A 79 0.74 -5.82 -0.88
C SER A 79 -0.41 -5.51 -1.84
N GLN A 80 -0.80 -6.46 -2.70
CA GLN A 80 -1.95 -6.29 -3.60
C GLN A 80 -3.27 -6.12 -2.85
N TYR A 81 -3.45 -6.77 -1.70
CA TYR A 81 -4.62 -6.59 -0.85
C TYR A 81 -4.72 -5.20 -0.22
N ILE A 82 -3.57 -4.59 0.12
CA ILE A 82 -3.49 -3.20 0.58
C ILE A 82 -3.87 -2.25 -0.56
N LEU A 83 -3.28 -2.44 -1.76
CA LEU A 83 -3.56 -1.61 -2.94
C LEU A 83 -5.02 -1.71 -3.39
N SER A 84 -5.60 -2.90 -3.31
CA SER A 84 -7.00 -3.15 -3.66
C SER A 84 -7.98 -2.68 -2.57
N SER A 85 -7.50 -2.01 -1.52
CA SER A 85 -8.30 -1.58 -0.37
C SER A 85 -9.07 -2.71 0.33
N LYS A 86 -8.60 -3.96 0.24
CA LYS A 86 -9.14 -5.07 1.05
C LYS A 86 -8.59 -5.01 2.48
N ILE A 87 -7.31 -4.66 2.62
CA ILE A 87 -6.68 -4.32 3.89
C ILE A 87 -6.56 -2.80 3.97
N LYS A 88 -7.51 -2.17 4.66
CA LYS A 88 -7.70 -0.71 4.70
C LYS A 88 -6.99 -0.06 5.89
N ASN A 89 -6.69 -0.81 6.94
CA ASN A 89 -6.17 -0.26 8.18
C ASN A 89 -5.20 -1.19 8.92
N THR A 90 -4.50 -0.60 9.89
CA THR A 90 -3.51 -1.28 10.74
C THR A 90 -4.08 -2.51 11.43
N ASN A 91 -5.32 -2.47 11.93
CA ASN A 91 -5.90 -3.60 12.67
C ASN A 91 -6.07 -4.84 11.79
N GLN A 92 -6.50 -4.66 10.53
CA GLN A 92 -6.59 -5.77 9.58
C GLN A 92 -5.20 -6.32 9.23
N LEU A 93 -4.22 -5.44 9.03
CA LEU A 93 -2.83 -5.85 8.78
C LEU A 93 -2.23 -6.61 9.97
N GLU A 94 -2.45 -6.16 11.21
CA GLU A 94 -1.96 -6.83 12.41
C GLU A 94 -2.61 -8.19 12.65
N LYS A 95 -3.77 -8.47 12.05
CA LYS A 95 -4.37 -9.81 12.02
C LYS A 95 -3.83 -10.68 10.87
N ALA A 96 -3.48 -10.06 9.74
CA ALA A 96 -2.88 -10.74 8.59
C ALA A 96 -1.50 -11.33 8.92
N LEU A 97 -0.65 -10.58 9.61
CA LEU A 97 0.75 -10.99 9.86
C LEU A 97 0.86 -12.29 10.68
N PRO A 98 0.11 -12.51 11.78
CA PRO A 98 0.10 -13.78 12.49
C PRO A 98 -0.38 -14.95 11.62
N TYR A 99 -1.44 -14.77 10.83
CA TYR A 99 -1.93 -15.82 9.92
C TYR A 99 -0.84 -16.24 8.92
N LEU A 100 -0.19 -15.26 8.28
CA LEU A 100 0.92 -15.50 7.36
C LEU A 100 2.11 -16.16 8.05
N SER A 101 2.43 -15.75 9.28
CA SER A 101 3.48 -16.36 10.08
C SER A 101 3.18 -17.84 10.41
N THR A 102 1.92 -18.20 10.62
CA THR A 102 1.50 -19.59 10.90
C THR A 102 1.65 -20.47 9.67
N ILE A 103 1.22 -20.02 8.49
CA ILE A 103 1.31 -20.83 7.27
C ILE A 103 2.74 -20.85 6.66
N GLY A 104 3.55 -19.82 6.93
CA GLY A 104 4.91 -19.73 6.41
C GLY A 104 4.97 -19.81 4.87
N PRO A 105 5.67 -20.80 4.28
CA PRO A 105 5.77 -20.95 2.82
C PRO A 105 4.64 -21.78 2.17
N GLU A 106 3.73 -22.33 2.98
CA GLU A 106 2.64 -23.20 2.52
C GLU A 106 1.62 -22.45 1.65
N SER A 107 0.64 -23.18 1.11
CA SER A 107 -0.39 -22.55 0.27
C SER A 107 -1.34 -21.70 1.11
N LEU A 108 -1.52 -20.44 0.71
CA LEU A 108 -2.48 -19.53 1.34
C LEU A 108 -3.90 -19.90 0.91
N LYS A 109 -4.79 -20.11 1.87
CA LYS A 109 -6.22 -20.24 1.64
C LYS A 109 -6.87 -18.86 1.74
N VAL A 110 -7.35 -18.37 0.60
CA VAL A 110 -7.82 -16.98 0.49
C VAL A 110 -9.00 -16.71 1.43
N ASP A 111 -9.96 -17.62 1.50
CA ASP A 111 -11.16 -17.45 2.35
C ASP A 111 -10.79 -17.38 3.84
N ASP A 112 -9.97 -18.33 4.32
CA ASP A 112 -9.47 -18.35 5.70
C ASP A 112 -8.65 -17.09 6.03
N PHE A 113 -7.86 -16.61 5.07
CA PHE A 113 -7.08 -15.38 5.21
C PHE A 113 -7.99 -14.15 5.32
N GLU A 114 -8.98 -14.03 4.43
CA GLU A 114 -9.93 -12.93 4.42
C GLU A 114 -10.75 -12.88 5.71
N GLU A 115 -11.25 -14.03 6.18
CA GLU A 115 -11.95 -14.16 7.46
C GLU A 115 -11.06 -13.73 8.64
N ALA A 116 -9.83 -14.25 8.71
CA ALA A 116 -8.88 -13.91 9.77
C ALA A 116 -8.56 -12.41 9.81
N CYS A 117 -8.47 -11.78 8.64
CA CYS A 117 -8.18 -10.36 8.51
C CYS A 117 -9.41 -9.46 8.68
N GLY A 118 -10.62 -10.02 8.67
CA GLY A 118 -11.87 -9.24 8.63
C GLY A 118 -12.05 -8.49 7.31
N VAL A 119 -11.64 -9.08 6.20
CA VAL A 119 -11.93 -8.62 4.84
C VAL A 119 -13.35 -9.08 4.51
N GLY A 120 -14.19 -8.20 3.96
CA GLY A 120 -15.59 -8.52 3.66
C GLY A 120 -16.55 -8.43 4.87
N VAL A 121 -16.04 -8.21 6.09
CA VAL A 121 -16.85 -7.71 7.21
C VAL A 121 -17.06 -6.20 7.02
N GLU A 122 -17.65 -5.83 5.88
CA GLU A 122 -18.24 -4.50 5.72
C GLU A 122 -19.59 -4.55 6.42
N VAL A 123 -19.71 -3.75 7.48
CA VAL A 123 -21.01 -3.36 8.00
C VAL A 123 -21.78 -2.83 6.81
N SER A 124 -22.71 -3.65 6.35
CA SER A 124 -23.54 -3.43 5.18
C SER A 124 -24.60 -2.41 5.51
N VAL A 125 -24.25 -1.12 5.45
CA VAL A 125 -25.21 -0.05 5.16
C VAL A 125 -24.40 1.14 4.61
N GLU A 126 -24.62 1.50 3.34
CA GLU A 126 -24.25 2.81 2.73
C GLU A 126 -22.78 3.03 2.27
N GLU A 127 -22.53 2.63 1.02
CA GLU A 127 -21.96 3.48 -0.05
C GLU A 127 -20.96 4.60 0.33
N ILE A 128 -19.66 4.29 0.34
CA ILE A 128 -18.61 5.31 0.16
C ILE A 128 -17.78 5.00 -1.09
N ASN A 129 -18.46 5.17 -2.22
CA ASN A 129 -18.02 5.71 -3.52
C ASN A 129 -16.55 5.57 -3.96
N ALA A 130 -16.38 4.77 -5.03
CA ALA A 130 -15.67 5.09 -6.27
C ALA A 130 -14.24 5.66 -6.19
N ALA A 131 -13.23 4.80 -6.03
CA ALA A 131 -11.83 5.25 -6.11
C ALA A 131 -10.87 4.30 -6.86
N VAL A 132 -11.34 3.49 -7.82
CA VAL A 132 -10.40 2.77 -8.71
C VAL A 132 -10.95 2.61 -10.12
N LYS A 133 -10.65 3.60 -10.98
CA LYS A 133 -10.31 3.49 -12.41
C LYS A 133 -10.79 4.74 -13.15
N GLU A 134 -9.86 5.56 -13.64
CA GLU A 134 -9.69 5.71 -15.08
C GLU A 134 -8.51 6.64 -15.40
N VAL A 135 -7.47 6.03 -15.96
CA VAL A 135 -6.67 6.66 -17.01
C VAL A 135 -7.59 6.82 -18.22
N VAL A 136 -8.35 7.91 -18.30
CA VAL A 136 -8.98 8.33 -19.56
C VAL A 136 -8.88 9.85 -19.71
N ASN A 137 -8.01 10.19 -20.63
CA ASN A 137 -7.95 11.45 -21.34
C ASN A 137 -9.28 11.71 -22.07
N GLU A 138 -10.19 12.49 -21.50
CA GLU A 138 -11.32 13.05 -22.23
C GLU A 138 -11.37 14.58 -22.11
N ASN A 139 -10.52 15.17 -22.93
CA ASN A 139 -10.82 16.43 -23.59
C ASN A 139 -12.13 16.24 -24.39
N LYS A 140 -13.23 16.92 -24.02
CA LYS A 140 -14.01 17.81 -24.90
C LYS A 140 -15.40 18.15 -24.35
N GLU A 141 -15.60 19.47 -24.22
CA GLU A 141 -16.84 20.18 -24.62
C GLU A 141 -18.06 19.91 -23.73
N ALA A 142 -18.19 20.59 -22.58
CA ALA A 142 -18.86 21.89 -22.51
C ALA A 142 -20.01 22.02 -23.50
N ILE A 143 -21.22 21.57 -23.15
CA ILE A 143 -22.47 22.04 -23.78
C ILE A 143 -23.70 21.69 -22.92
N LEU A 144 -24.39 22.77 -22.52
CA LEU A 144 -25.83 22.96 -22.30
C LEU A 144 -26.54 22.17 -21.19
N ASP A 145 -26.69 22.82 -20.02
CA ASP A 145 -28.03 22.98 -19.43
C ASP A 145 -28.10 24.29 -18.63
N GLN A 146 -27.99 25.40 -19.34
CA GLN A 146 -28.48 26.68 -18.84
C GLN A 146 -29.97 26.78 -19.15
N THR A 147 -30.72 27.25 -18.16
CA THR A 147 -32.08 27.78 -18.20
C THR A 147 -33.25 26.80 -18.25
N LEU A 148 -33.51 26.11 -17.14
CA LEU A 148 -34.90 25.96 -16.69
C LEU A 148 -35.00 26.29 -15.19
N SER A 149 -35.94 27.20 -14.90
CA SER A 149 -36.39 27.64 -13.57
C SER A 149 -35.58 28.72 -12.86
N ASN A 150 -35.81 29.97 -13.26
CA ASN A 150 -36.31 30.93 -12.28
C ASN A 150 -37.60 31.56 -12.82
N LYS A 151 -38.59 31.61 -11.93
CA LYS A 151 -39.95 32.15 -12.09
C LYS A 151 -40.01 33.57 -12.61
#